data_AF-A0A1L7SX35-F1
#
_entry.id   AF-A0A1L7SX35-F1
#
_cell.length_a   1.000
_cell.length_b   1.000
_cell.length_c   1.000
_cell.angle_alpha   90.00
_cell.angle_beta   90.00
_cell.angle_gamma   90.00
#
_symmetry.space_group_name_H-M   'P 1'
#
loop_
_entity.id
_entity.type
_entity.pdbx_description
1 polymer ?
#
loop_
_entity_poly.entity_id
_entity_poly.type
_entity_poly.pdbx_seq_one_letter_code
_entity_poly.pdbx_strand_id
1 'polypeptide(L)'
;MDPETTKQGSLQTPALKDKLASETHLRRFTENVLDSRQQEIENRESEKGQLAEEAEILRRQLAVTQRQLAEAQDQIFRLQPRRRDITETEAREAYKILVGNVQRWVENRAAYAIEDLEIGRLAARASSPEGLRLVSLLREQSRRCLNVTQSDEFHITGVIMNYLHVTLFSKSFYCPLDDTEGDGTSRWVDDLENTMSRLPRDTAHCREWRSETLTALTHQPSFRTRRQRFLNFVVEDLTTLLSIIAPKSPPAELQDSIRRSIVEPAADLAHQLHLAPSVFSLKWPARTAATRLEVYQCLNLANGGATLDLSGTKAASQARRGVIYLFDIAPGLFVERVEGGRKLGLKAIVKPTVLVTNSGGDVLQGPTIMSFLWNNTPTSQGTSRSSSRASSSRRPAGSVISASSRQRY
;
A
#
# COMPACT_ATOMS: atom_id res chain seq x y z
N MET A 1 -136.37 52.67 5.24
CA MET A 1 -136.35 52.46 6.70
C MET A 1 -135.02 51.79 7.01
N ASP A 2 -134.14 52.56 7.64
CA ASP A 2 -132.93 52.12 8.37
C ASP A 2 -133.27 51.13 9.52
N PRO A 3 -132.31 50.58 10.28
CA PRO A 3 -131.00 49.97 9.95
C PRO A 3 -130.62 48.76 10.89
N GLU A 4 -129.32 48.35 10.83
CA GLU A 4 -128.49 47.70 11.89
C GLU A 4 -128.68 46.17 12.19
N THR A 5 -127.66 45.34 12.47
CA THR A 5 -126.29 45.54 12.99
C THR A 5 -125.38 44.26 12.96
N THR A 6 -124.05 44.48 12.87
CA THR A 6 -122.88 43.81 13.55
C THR A 6 -122.43 42.35 13.29
N LYS A 7 -121.15 42.19 12.86
CA LYS A 7 -119.99 41.68 13.67
C LYS A 7 -118.90 41.06 12.76
N GLN A 8 -117.70 41.64 12.76
CA GLN A 8 -116.36 40.98 12.81
C GLN A 8 -115.26 41.99 12.42
N GLY A 9 -114.53 42.51 13.41
CA GLY A 9 -113.44 43.46 13.11
C GLY A 9 -112.42 43.73 14.23
N SER A 10 -112.46 43.01 15.36
CA SER A 10 -111.66 43.41 16.54
C SER A 10 -110.72 42.34 17.13
N LEU A 11 -110.22 41.38 16.34
CA LEU A 11 -109.34 40.31 16.85
C LEU A 11 -107.96 40.18 16.18
N GLN A 12 -107.63 40.98 15.15
CA GLN A 12 -106.38 40.78 14.37
C GLN A 12 -105.20 41.68 14.76
N THR A 13 -105.42 42.75 15.53
CA THR A 13 -104.38 43.75 15.87
C THR A 13 -103.23 43.29 16.79
N PRO A 14 -103.44 42.45 17.83
CA PRO A 14 -102.33 41.96 18.65
C PRO A 14 -101.54 40.85 17.95
N ALA A 15 -102.21 39.92 17.25
CA ALA A 15 -101.56 38.83 16.52
C ALA A 15 -100.66 39.32 15.37
N LEU A 16 -101.05 40.40 14.69
CA LEU A 16 -100.22 41.03 13.64
C LEU A 16 -98.99 41.74 14.23
N LYS A 17 -99.11 42.32 15.42
CA LYS A 17 -97.98 42.95 16.12
C LYS A 17 -96.95 41.92 16.60
N ASP A 18 -97.40 40.79 17.13
CA ASP A 18 -96.52 39.70 17.53
C ASP A 18 -95.82 39.07 16.32
N LYS A 19 -96.53 38.94 15.20
CA LYS A 19 -95.94 38.46 13.94
C LYS A 19 -94.89 39.44 13.41
N LEU A 20 -95.15 40.75 13.44
CA LEU A 20 -94.19 41.79 13.07
C LEU A 20 -92.97 41.82 14.00
N ALA A 21 -93.16 41.63 15.31
CA ALA A 21 -92.08 41.52 16.29
C ALA A 21 -91.22 40.26 16.05
N SER A 22 -91.85 39.13 15.75
CA SER A 22 -91.13 37.89 15.40
C SER A 22 -90.36 38.01 14.09
N GLU A 23 -90.91 38.69 13.09
CA GLU A 23 -90.26 38.91 11.80
C GLU A 23 -89.08 39.88 11.93
N THR A 24 -89.23 40.97 12.68
CA THR A 24 -88.15 41.91 12.95
C THR A 24 -87.03 41.27 13.76
N HIS A 25 -87.36 40.39 14.71
CA HIS A 25 -86.38 39.59 15.44
C HIS A 25 -85.65 38.60 14.50
N LEU A 26 -86.38 37.91 13.62
CA LEU A 26 -85.80 36.99 12.65
C LEU A 26 -84.89 37.72 11.65
N ARG A 27 -85.30 38.89 11.15
CA ARG A 27 -84.47 39.72 10.26
C ARG A 27 -83.16 40.11 10.93
N ARG A 28 -83.21 40.65 12.16
CA ARG A 28 -81.99 41.01 12.92
C ARG A 28 -81.11 39.80 13.20
N PHE A 29 -81.70 38.65 13.54
CA PHE A 29 -80.94 37.41 13.73
C PHE A 29 -80.25 36.98 12.44
N THR A 30 -80.96 37.04 11.30
CA THR A 30 -80.41 36.67 10.00
C THR A 30 -79.31 37.63 9.56
N GLU A 31 -79.49 38.93 9.80
CA GLU A 31 -78.49 39.98 9.55
C GLU A 31 -77.22 39.73 10.38
N ASN A 32 -77.34 39.49 11.69
CA ASN A 32 -76.18 39.16 12.54
C ASN A 32 -75.46 37.88 12.11
N VAL A 33 -76.20 36.86 11.66
CA VAL A 33 -75.59 35.61 11.15
C VAL A 33 -74.87 35.85 9.83
N LEU A 34 -75.44 36.65 8.93
CA LEU A 34 -74.82 37.02 7.67
C LEU A 34 -73.56 37.86 7.89
N ASP A 35 -73.60 38.84 8.80
CA ASP A 35 -72.44 39.67 9.17
C ASP A 35 -71.32 38.81 9.80
N SER A 36 -71.68 37.89 10.71
CA SER A 36 -70.72 36.96 11.29
C SER A 36 -70.08 36.04 10.23
N ARG A 37 -70.86 35.58 9.25
CA ARG A 37 -70.34 34.77 8.15
C ARG A 37 -69.45 35.57 7.21
N GLN A 38 -69.83 36.82 6.94
CA GLN A 38 -69.07 37.73 6.10
C GLN A 38 -67.70 38.02 6.72
N GLN A 39 -67.65 38.30 8.03
CA GLN A 39 -66.40 38.47 8.76
C GLN A 39 -65.53 37.22 8.74
N GLU A 40 -66.13 36.02 8.86
CA GLU A 40 -65.38 34.76 8.79
C GLU A 40 -64.77 34.52 7.40
N ILE A 41 -65.49 34.88 6.33
CA ILE A 41 -65.00 34.79 4.95
C ILE A 41 -63.83 35.75 4.74
N GLU A 42 -63.97 37.01 5.17
CA GLU A 42 -62.91 38.01 5.05
C GLU A 42 -61.64 37.60 5.80
N ASN A 43 -61.79 37.06 7.02
CA ASN A 43 -60.66 36.53 7.79
C ASN A 43 -59.97 35.38 7.05
N ARG A 44 -60.72 34.41 6.52
CA ARG A 44 -60.15 33.28 5.76
C ARG A 44 -59.50 33.71 4.45
N GLU A 45 -60.04 34.71 3.76
CA GLU A 45 -59.43 35.27 2.56
C GLU A 45 -58.10 35.98 2.88
N SER A 46 -58.06 36.70 4.00
CA SER A 46 -56.82 37.33 4.49
C SER A 46 -55.74 36.30 4.85
N GLU A 47 -56.11 35.22 5.56
CA GLU A 47 -55.21 34.12 5.91
C GLU A 47 -54.70 33.39 4.66
N LYS A 48 -55.60 33.13 3.69
CA LYS A 48 -55.22 32.53 2.40
C LYS A 48 -54.25 33.43 1.63
N GLY A 49 -54.44 34.74 1.68
CA GLY A 49 -53.52 35.71 1.09
C GLY A 49 -52.12 35.62 1.71
N GLN A 50 -52.04 35.61 3.04
CA GLN A 50 -50.78 35.48 3.77
C GLN A 50 -50.07 34.15 3.49
N LEU A 51 -50.79 33.03 3.52
CA LEU A 51 -50.24 31.72 3.21
C LEU A 51 -49.75 31.60 1.76
N ALA A 52 -50.43 32.24 0.81
CA ALA A 52 -50.00 32.27 -0.59
C ALA A 52 -48.70 33.04 -0.76
N GLU A 53 -48.54 34.17 -0.05
CA GLU A 53 -47.31 34.95 -0.04
C GLU A 53 -46.15 34.18 0.60
N GLU A 54 -46.39 33.53 1.75
CA GLU A 54 -45.39 32.70 2.42
C GLU A 54 -44.97 31.50 1.54
N ALA A 55 -45.92 30.85 0.86
CA ALA A 55 -45.63 29.76 -0.07
C ALA A 55 -44.76 30.22 -1.25
N GLU A 56 -45.00 31.42 -1.79
CA GLU A 56 -44.17 31.99 -2.85
C GLU A 56 -42.76 32.35 -2.37
N ILE A 57 -42.63 32.90 -1.16
CA ILE A 57 -41.31 33.17 -0.54
C ILE A 57 -40.53 31.87 -0.37
N LEU A 58 -41.16 30.83 0.19
CA LEU A 58 -40.52 29.53 0.39
C LEU A 58 -40.13 28.87 -0.94
N ARG A 59 -40.97 28.96 -1.99
CA ARG A 59 -40.62 28.47 -3.32
C ARG A 59 -39.39 29.17 -3.90
N ARG A 60 -39.31 30.49 -3.74
CA ARG A 60 -38.13 31.26 -4.20
C ARG A 60 -36.88 30.87 -3.44
N GLN A 61 -36.97 30.72 -2.11
CA GLN A 61 -35.84 30.27 -1.29
C GLN A 61 -35.38 28.86 -1.66
N LEU A 62 -36.31 27.95 -1.94
CA LEU A 62 -36.03 26.60 -2.39
C LEU A 62 -35.31 26.61 -3.75
N ALA A 63 -35.77 27.43 -4.70
CA ALA A 63 -35.10 27.57 -5.99
C ALA A 63 -33.68 28.14 -5.85
N VAL A 64 -33.46 29.13 -4.98
CA VAL A 64 -32.13 29.70 -4.72
C VAL A 64 -31.20 28.66 -4.09
N THR A 65 -31.66 27.94 -3.06
CA THR A 65 -30.86 26.93 -2.37
C THR A 65 -30.52 25.74 -3.29
N GLN A 66 -31.45 25.28 -4.13
CA GLN A 66 -31.18 24.27 -5.14
C GLN A 66 -30.12 24.73 -6.16
N ARG A 67 -30.20 25.99 -6.58
CA ARG A 67 -29.20 26.57 -7.49
C ARG A 67 -27.82 26.65 -6.84
N GLN A 68 -27.75 27.12 -5.60
CA GLN A 68 -26.50 27.16 -4.83
C GLN A 68 -25.91 25.75 -4.63
N LEU A 69 -26.75 24.75 -4.37
CA LEU A 69 -26.33 23.36 -4.27
C LEU A 69 -25.73 22.86 -5.60
N ALA A 70 -26.40 23.16 -6.72
CA ALA A 70 -25.91 22.76 -8.05
C ALA A 70 -24.60 23.46 -8.42
N GLU A 71 -24.47 24.76 -8.13
CA GLU A 71 -23.25 25.54 -8.35
C GLU A 71 -22.10 25.01 -7.46
N ALA A 72 -22.37 24.69 -6.19
CA ALA A 72 -21.38 24.08 -5.29
C ALA A 72 -20.97 22.68 -5.77
N GLN A 73 -21.90 21.86 -6.25
CA GLN A 73 -21.60 20.55 -6.82
C GLN A 73 -20.72 20.67 -8.08
N ASP A 74 -21.07 21.54 -9.02
CA ASP A 74 -20.26 21.78 -10.23
C ASP A 74 -18.86 22.29 -9.87
N GLN A 75 -18.76 23.19 -8.89
CA GLN A 75 -17.47 23.66 -8.38
C GLN A 75 -16.66 22.51 -7.75
N ILE A 76 -17.28 21.64 -6.94
CA ILE A 76 -16.63 20.44 -6.37
C ILE A 76 -16.14 19.50 -7.49
N PHE A 77 -16.95 19.25 -8.52
CA PHE A 77 -16.56 18.38 -9.65
C PHE A 77 -15.46 18.99 -10.52
N ARG A 78 -15.42 20.32 -10.68
CA ARG A 78 -14.33 21.02 -11.38
C ARG A 78 -13.03 21.02 -10.59
N LEU A 79 -13.13 21.08 -9.26
CA LEU A 79 -12.00 21.03 -8.35
C LEU A 79 -11.49 19.61 -8.11
N GLN A 80 -12.29 18.57 -8.39
CA GLN A 80 -11.80 17.20 -8.35
C GLN A 80 -10.64 17.04 -9.35
N PRO A 81 -9.45 16.64 -8.87
CA PRO A 81 -8.35 16.31 -9.76
C PRO A 81 -8.83 15.23 -10.74
N ARG A 82 -8.70 15.47 -12.06
CA ARG A 82 -9.07 14.51 -13.12
C ARG A 82 -8.20 13.24 -13.16
N ARG A 83 -7.61 12.85 -12.03
CA ARG A 83 -6.55 11.86 -11.96
C ARG A 83 -7.07 10.44 -12.14
N ARG A 84 -6.26 9.67 -12.86
CA ARG A 84 -6.21 8.21 -12.75
C ARG A 84 -5.21 7.87 -11.64
N ASP A 85 -5.65 7.94 -10.39
CA ASP A 85 -4.85 7.44 -9.27
C ASP A 85 -4.74 5.91 -9.38
N ILE A 86 -3.58 5.36 -9.04
CA ILE A 86 -3.42 3.91 -8.95
C ILE A 86 -4.34 3.37 -7.86
N THR A 87 -5.22 2.46 -8.23
CA THR A 87 -6.13 1.78 -7.30
C THR A 87 -5.39 0.73 -6.48
N GLU A 88 -5.92 0.36 -5.31
CA GLU A 88 -5.35 -0.76 -4.52
C GLU A 88 -5.24 -2.06 -5.32
N THR A 89 -6.19 -2.30 -6.24
CA THR A 89 -6.21 -3.46 -7.12
C THR A 89 -5.10 -3.40 -8.17
N GLU A 90 -4.90 -2.25 -8.80
CA GLU A 90 -3.80 -2.07 -9.76
C GLU A 90 -2.44 -2.17 -9.07
N ALA A 91 -2.29 -1.53 -7.91
CA ALA A 91 -1.06 -1.62 -7.11
C ALA A 91 -0.76 -3.06 -6.69
N ARG A 92 -1.78 -3.81 -6.26
CA ARG A 92 -1.66 -5.24 -5.92
C ARG A 92 -1.19 -6.06 -7.11
N GLU A 93 -1.84 -5.92 -8.26
CA GLU A 93 -1.51 -6.75 -9.43
C GLU A 93 -0.17 -6.37 -10.04
N ALA A 94 0.15 -5.08 -10.15
CA ALA A 94 1.47 -4.64 -10.60
C ALA A 94 2.59 -5.15 -9.70
N TYR A 95 2.38 -5.16 -8.38
CA TYR A 95 3.36 -5.70 -7.43
C TYR A 95 3.52 -7.23 -7.56
N LYS A 96 2.42 -7.98 -7.70
CA LYS A 96 2.48 -9.42 -7.94
C LYS A 96 3.18 -9.76 -9.25
N ILE A 97 2.93 -8.99 -10.31
CA ILE A 97 3.60 -9.14 -11.61
C ILE A 97 5.10 -8.92 -11.44
N LEU A 98 5.51 -7.89 -10.71
CA LEU A 98 6.93 -7.63 -10.42
C LEU A 98 7.59 -8.80 -9.69
N VAL A 99 6.99 -9.26 -8.58
CA VAL A 99 7.52 -10.41 -7.82
C VAL A 99 7.61 -11.66 -8.69
N GLY A 100 6.55 -11.95 -9.47
CA GLY A 100 6.53 -13.09 -10.39
C GLY A 100 7.52 -12.96 -11.54
N ASN A 101 7.80 -11.74 -12.03
CA ASN A 101 8.85 -11.52 -13.03
C ASN A 101 10.24 -11.81 -12.47
N VAL A 102 10.52 -11.38 -11.23
CA VAL A 102 11.79 -11.66 -10.55
C VAL A 102 11.95 -13.17 -10.36
N GLN A 103 10.93 -13.86 -9.83
CA GLN A 103 10.96 -15.31 -9.64
C GLN A 103 11.23 -16.06 -10.95
N ARG A 104 10.44 -15.78 -11.99
CA ARG A 104 10.64 -16.37 -13.33
C ARG A 104 12.02 -16.05 -13.90
N TRP A 105 12.54 -14.84 -13.68
CA TRP A 105 13.87 -14.48 -14.15
C TRP A 105 14.94 -15.33 -13.46
N VAL A 106 14.82 -15.54 -12.15
CA VAL A 106 15.76 -16.37 -11.36
C VAL A 106 15.68 -17.83 -11.78
N GLU A 107 14.49 -18.43 -11.84
CA GLU A 107 14.28 -19.82 -12.28
C GLU A 107 14.92 -20.10 -13.66
N ASN A 108 14.79 -19.15 -14.60
CA ASN A 108 15.32 -19.31 -15.96
C ASN A 108 16.84 -19.10 -16.09
N ARG A 109 17.48 -18.40 -15.14
CA ARG A 109 18.89 -17.98 -15.27
C ARG A 109 19.82 -18.60 -14.24
N ALA A 110 19.34 -18.89 -13.04
CA ALA A 110 20.14 -19.41 -11.93
C ALA A 110 20.59 -20.86 -12.12
N ALA A 111 19.85 -21.66 -12.91
CA ALA A 111 20.14 -23.07 -13.16
C ALA A 111 21.60 -23.34 -13.57
N TYR A 112 22.19 -22.45 -14.39
CA TYR A 112 23.59 -22.60 -14.82
C TYR A 112 24.60 -22.34 -13.71
N ALA A 113 24.34 -21.38 -12.82
CA ALA A 113 25.20 -21.12 -11.68
C ALA A 113 25.10 -22.23 -10.63
N ILE A 114 23.91 -22.83 -10.48
CA ILE A 114 23.69 -23.99 -9.61
C ILE A 114 24.45 -25.21 -10.16
N GLU A 115 24.34 -25.49 -11.46
CA GLU A 115 25.13 -26.54 -12.14
C GLU A 115 26.64 -26.33 -11.98
N ASP A 116 27.11 -25.08 -12.17
CA ASP A 116 28.52 -24.73 -11.98
C ASP A 116 29.01 -24.92 -10.53
N LEU A 117 28.13 -24.74 -9.53
CA LEU A 117 28.44 -25.03 -8.13
C LEU A 117 28.60 -26.54 -7.92
N GLU A 118 27.66 -27.35 -8.40
CA GLU A 118 27.66 -28.80 -8.25
C GLU A 118 28.92 -29.45 -8.85
N ILE A 119 29.41 -28.92 -9.97
CA ILE A 119 30.61 -29.41 -10.68
C ILE A 119 31.90 -28.70 -10.20
N GLY A 120 31.80 -27.75 -9.25
CA GLY A 120 32.95 -27.05 -8.66
C GLY A 120 33.58 -25.96 -9.54
N ARG A 121 32.90 -25.53 -10.61
CA ARG A 121 33.35 -24.48 -11.56
C ARG A 121 33.01 -23.06 -11.12
N LEU A 122 32.21 -22.91 -10.07
CA LEU A 122 31.92 -21.60 -9.48
C LEU A 122 33.15 -20.97 -8.80
N ALA A 123 34.16 -21.79 -8.45
CA ALA A 123 35.32 -21.34 -7.68
C ALA A 123 36.21 -20.28 -8.33
N ALA A 124 36.26 -20.22 -9.65
CA ALA A 124 36.98 -19.16 -10.37
C ALA A 124 36.32 -17.77 -10.23
N ARG A 125 35.05 -17.70 -9.78
CA ARG A 125 34.22 -16.49 -9.73
C ARG A 125 33.94 -15.99 -8.30
N ALA A 126 34.33 -16.78 -7.29
CA ALA A 126 33.92 -16.62 -5.89
C ALA A 126 34.40 -15.34 -5.19
N SER A 127 35.53 -14.79 -5.65
CA SER A 127 36.31 -13.80 -4.92
C SER A 127 36.16 -12.39 -5.48
N SER A 128 35.10 -12.11 -6.24
CA SER A 128 34.88 -10.81 -6.85
C SER A 128 34.22 -9.83 -5.84
N PRO A 129 34.55 -8.53 -5.88
CA PRO A 129 33.88 -7.49 -5.08
C PRO A 129 32.36 -7.47 -5.23
N GLU A 130 31.85 -7.89 -6.39
CA GLU A 130 30.43 -7.99 -6.72
C GLU A 130 29.76 -9.12 -5.93
N GLY A 131 30.43 -10.26 -5.76
CA GLY A 131 29.95 -11.37 -4.94
C GLY A 131 29.78 -10.96 -3.47
N LEU A 132 30.74 -10.21 -2.93
CA LEU A 132 30.67 -9.61 -1.60
C LEU A 132 29.45 -8.69 -1.46
N ARG A 133 29.25 -7.79 -2.43
CA ARG A 133 28.08 -6.89 -2.45
C ARG A 133 26.77 -7.68 -2.53
N LEU A 134 26.71 -8.72 -3.35
CA LEU A 134 25.51 -9.55 -3.50
C LEU A 134 25.13 -10.21 -2.16
N VAL A 135 26.08 -10.80 -1.44
CA VAL A 135 25.80 -11.42 -0.14
C VAL A 135 25.48 -10.38 0.93
N SER A 136 26.05 -9.18 0.85
CA SER A 136 25.71 -8.08 1.76
C SER A 136 24.23 -7.66 1.68
N LEU A 137 23.58 -7.90 0.54
CA LEU A 137 22.15 -7.64 0.35
C LEU A 137 21.24 -8.71 0.99
N LEU A 138 21.78 -9.83 1.46
CA LEU A 138 20.99 -10.80 2.22
C LEU A 138 20.55 -10.21 3.55
N ARG A 139 19.28 -10.46 3.89
CA ARG A 139 18.74 -10.16 5.21
C ARG A 139 19.30 -11.12 6.26
N GLU A 140 19.26 -10.68 7.51
CA GLU A 140 19.85 -11.40 8.65
C GLU A 140 19.42 -12.87 8.75
N GLN A 141 18.13 -13.18 8.61
CA GLN A 141 17.64 -14.57 8.68
C GLN A 141 18.11 -15.40 7.48
N SER A 142 18.19 -14.81 6.30
CA SER A 142 18.72 -15.48 5.10
C SER A 142 20.19 -15.86 5.24
N ARG A 143 20.99 -15.03 5.93
CA ARG A 143 22.41 -15.31 6.23
C ARG A 143 22.61 -16.46 7.21
N ARG A 144 21.62 -16.76 8.07
CA ARG A 144 21.65 -17.91 8.99
C ARG A 144 21.30 -19.22 8.28
N CYS A 145 20.62 -19.13 7.15
CA CYS A 145 20.15 -20.27 6.37
C CYS A 145 20.92 -20.45 5.07
N LEU A 146 22.18 -20.00 4.99
CA LEU A 146 22.96 -20.06 3.75
C LEU A 146 23.15 -21.48 3.23
N ASN A 147 23.33 -22.46 4.11
CA ASN A 147 23.63 -23.83 3.73
C ASN A 147 22.36 -24.68 3.49
N VAL A 148 21.16 -24.09 3.45
CA VAL A 148 19.94 -24.87 3.23
C VAL A 148 19.89 -25.38 1.79
N THR A 149 19.79 -26.69 1.60
CA THR A 149 19.78 -27.29 0.26
C THR A 149 18.53 -26.85 -0.52
N GLN A 150 18.66 -26.68 -1.84
CA GLN A 150 17.59 -26.24 -2.76
C GLN A 150 17.02 -24.83 -2.47
N SER A 151 17.71 -24.00 -1.68
CA SER A 151 17.23 -22.65 -1.36
C SER A 151 17.77 -21.54 -2.25
N ASP A 152 18.68 -21.84 -3.18
CA ASP A 152 19.41 -20.85 -3.98
C ASP A 152 18.50 -19.85 -4.71
N GLU A 153 17.49 -20.33 -5.42
CA GLU A 153 16.56 -19.48 -6.16
C GLU A 153 15.78 -18.52 -5.24
N PHE A 154 15.41 -18.98 -4.05
CA PHE A 154 14.74 -18.17 -3.04
C PHE A 154 15.66 -17.12 -2.44
N HIS A 155 16.93 -17.46 -2.18
CA HIS A 155 17.94 -16.49 -1.74
C HIS A 155 18.20 -15.43 -2.80
N ILE A 156 18.39 -15.81 -4.06
CA ILE A 156 18.63 -14.89 -5.18
C ILE A 156 17.43 -13.96 -5.35
N THR A 157 16.20 -14.51 -5.30
CA THR A 157 14.96 -13.71 -5.31
C THR A 157 14.95 -12.70 -4.16
N GLY A 158 15.29 -13.14 -2.94
CA GLY A 158 15.39 -12.27 -1.76
C GLY A 158 16.41 -11.14 -1.92
N VAL A 159 17.57 -11.42 -2.51
CA VAL A 159 18.60 -10.41 -2.80
C VAL A 159 18.08 -9.38 -3.79
N ILE A 160 17.48 -9.80 -4.90
CA ILE A 160 16.94 -8.89 -5.92
C ILE A 160 15.84 -8.02 -5.31
N MET A 161 14.90 -8.62 -4.58
CA MET A 161 13.81 -7.88 -3.94
C MET A 161 14.31 -6.90 -2.87
N ASN A 162 15.38 -7.24 -2.13
CA ASN A 162 15.98 -6.33 -1.16
C ASN A 162 16.74 -5.18 -1.84
N TYR A 163 17.45 -5.46 -2.94
CA TYR A 163 18.07 -4.42 -3.76
C TYR A 163 17.02 -3.43 -4.28
N LEU A 164 15.93 -3.91 -4.89
CA LEU A 164 14.85 -3.05 -5.37
C LEU A 164 14.21 -2.26 -4.23
N HIS A 165 14.00 -2.90 -3.07
CA HIS A 165 13.45 -2.23 -1.90
C HIS A 165 14.31 -1.03 -1.49
N VAL A 166 15.62 -1.23 -1.29
CA VAL A 166 16.54 -0.17 -0.85
C VAL A 166 16.72 0.91 -1.92
N THR A 167 16.83 0.50 -3.18
CA THR A 167 17.15 1.42 -4.29
C THR A 167 15.96 2.25 -4.74
N LEU A 168 14.73 1.69 -4.70
CA LEU A 168 13.54 2.31 -5.27
C LEU A 168 12.43 2.56 -4.25
N PHE A 169 12.08 1.58 -3.41
CA PHE A 169 10.82 1.61 -2.63
C PHE A 169 10.94 2.12 -1.19
N SER A 170 12.14 2.14 -0.61
CA SER A 170 12.35 2.64 0.77
C SER A 170 12.61 4.15 0.80
N LYS A 171 12.66 4.79 -0.36
CA LYS A 171 12.89 6.23 -0.51
C LYS A 171 11.58 7.00 -0.48
N SER A 172 11.67 8.27 -0.13
CA SER A 172 10.56 9.23 -0.19
C SER A 172 10.03 9.43 -1.63
N PHE A 173 10.95 9.46 -2.58
CA PHE A 173 10.69 9.37 -4.01
C PHE A 173 11.84 8.59 -4.66
N TYR A 174 11.52 7.66 -5.55
CA TYR A 174 12.49 6.67 -6.06
C TYR A 174 13.60 7.27 -6.93
N CYS A 175 13.30 8.36 -7.65
CA CYS A 175 14.16 8.97 -8.66
C CYS A 175 14.67 10.33 -8.14
N PRO A 176 15.94 10.68 -8.35
CA PRO A 176 16.44 12.02 -8.00
C PRO A 176 15.60 13.15 -8.61
N LEU A 177 15.25 14.13 -7.78
CA LEU A 177 14.39 15.29 -8.11
C LEU A 177 15.17 16.57 -8.40
N ASP A 178 16.48 16.57 -8.23
CA ASP A 178 17.43 17.61 -8.63
C ASP A 178 18.69 16.95 -9.21
N ASP A 179 19.65 17.75 -9.71
CA ASP A 179 20.95 17.26 -10.16
C ASP A 179 22.00 17.28 -9.02
N THR A 180 21.59 17.55 -7.76
CA THR A 180 22.50 17.56 -6.63
C THR A 180 22.76 16.14 -6.14
N GLU A 181 23.94 15.90 -5.58
CA GLU A 181 24.25 14.61 -4.96
C GLU A 181 23.43 14.44 -3.68
N GLY A 182 22.25 13.83 -3.79
CA GLY A 182 21.43 13.44 -2.65
C GLY A 182 19.93 13.55 -2.86
N ASP A 183 19.19 13.44 -1.75
CA ASP A 183 17.72 13.50 -1.72
C ASP A 183 17.22 14.90 -1.31
N GLY A 184 17.95 15.97 -1.66
CA GLY A 184 17.71 17.32 -1.14
C GLY A 184 16.28 17.82 -1.37
N THR A 185 15.85 17.85 -2.64
CA THR A 185 14.48 18.25 -3.00
C THR A 185 13.43 17.31 -2.41
N SER A 186 13.67 15.99 -2.37
CA SER A 186 12.71 15.02 -1.82
C SER A 186 12.51 15.22 -0.32
N ARG A 187 13.60 15.44 0.43
CA ARG A 187 13.55 15.74 1.87
C ARG A 187 12.86 17.06 2.15
N TRP A 188 13.13 18.08 1.34
CA TRP A 188 12.43 19.36 1.46
C TRP A 188 10.92 19.20 1.28
N VAL A 189 10.47 18.40 0.31
CA VAL A 189 9.03 18.08 0.13
C VAL A 189 8.48 17.35 1.36
N ASP A 190 9.21 16.37 1.91
CA ASP A 190 8.81 15.65 3.13
C ASP A 190 8.66 16.58 4.34
N ASP A 191 9.66 17.44 4.57
CA ASP A 191 9.68 18.36 5.70
C ASP A 191 8.56 19.41 5.59
N LEU A 192 8.26 19.85 4.36
CA LEU A 192 7.15 20.76 4.12
C LEU A 192 5.79 20.09 4.32
N GLU A 193 5.58 18.86 3.81
CA GLU A 193 4.36 18.07 4.08
C GLU A 193 4.16 17.88 5.59
N ASN A 194 5.23 17.50 6.30
CA ASN A 194 5.21 17.33 7.75
C ASN A 194 4.87 18.64 8.48
N THR A 195 5.43 19.77 8.06
CA THR A 195 5.13 21.08 8.64
C THR A 195 3.69 21.51 8.36
N MET A 196 3.21 21.29 7.13
CA MET A 196 1.82 21.55 6.74
C MET A 196 0.83 20.72 7.56
N SER A 197 1.17 19.46 7.88
CA SER A 197 0.31 18.59 8.70
C SER A 197 0.12 19.07 10.14
N ARG A 198 0.97 19.99 10.63
CA ARG A 198 0.87 20.61 11.97
C ARG A 198 -0.01 21.87 11.97
N LEU A 199 -0.33 22.41 10.80
CA LEU A 199 -1.29 23.50 10.65
C LEU A 199 -2.72 22.94 10.83
N PRO A 200 -3.74 23.77 11.12
CA PRO A 200 -5.14 23.34 11.18
C PRO A 200 -5.69 23.05 9.78
N ARG A 201 -5.11 22.05 9.11
CA ARG A 201 -5.44 21.59 7.75
C ARG A 201 -5.77 20.11 7.78
N ASP A 202 -6.55 19.66 6.80
CA ASP A 202 -6.81 18.24 6.59
C ASP A 202 -5.51 17.51 6.19
N THR A 203 -5.22 16.39 6.83
CA THR A 203 -4.13 15.47 6.45
C THR A 203 -4.25 14.97 5.00
N ALA A 204 -5.48 14.79 4.50
CA ALA A 204 -5.73 14.40 3.11
C ALA A 204 -5.24 15.49 2.16
N HIS A 205 -5.54 16.75 2.49
CA HIS A 205 -5.08 17.89 1.70
C HIS A 205 -3.55 18.04 1.70
N CYS A 206 -2.88 17.80 2.83
CA CYS A 206 -1.41 17.81 2.89
C CYS A 206 -0.81 16.73 1.96
N ARG A 207 -1.46 15.58 1.91
CA ARG A 207 -1.02 14.45 1.10
C ARG A 207 -1.29 14.63 -0.38
N GLU A 208 -2.44 15.21 -0.73
CA GLU A 208 -2.76 15.66 -2.09
C GLU A 208 -1.73 16.68 -2.58
N TRP A 209 -1.41 17.69 -1.76
CA TRP A 209 -0.40 18.68 -2.09
C TRP A 209 0.96 18.04 -2.41
N ARG A 210 1.41 17.07 -1.61
CA ARG A 210 2.66 16.34 -1.86
C ARG A 210 2.59 15.59 -3.19
N SER A 211 1.51 14.85 -3.40
CA SER A 211 1.26 14.09 -4.62
C SER A 211 1.25 14.99 -5.88
N GLU A 212 0.58 16.14 -5.81
CA GLU A 212 0.54 17.14 -6.88
C GLU A 212 1.90 17.77 -7.14
N THR A 213 2.62 18.13 -6.09
CA THR A 213 3.96 18.72 -6.18
C THR A 213 4.92 17.75 -6.86
N LEU A 214 4.98 16.49 -6.40
CA LEU A 214 5.80 15.47 -7.04
C LEU A 214 5.39 15.23 -8.49
N THR A 215 4.09 15.21 -8.77
CA THR A 215 3.61 15.03 -10.14
C THR A 215 4.03 16.20 -11.03
N ALA A 216 3.92 17.44 -10.57
CA ALA A 216 4.41 18.61 -11.31
C ALA A 216 5.91 18.52 -11.58
N LEU A 217 6.71 18.10 -10.60
CA LEU A 217 8.16 17.89 -10.77
C LEU A 217 8.46 16.82 -11.84
N THR A 218 7.68 15.74 -11.90
CA THR A 218 7.86 14.68 -12.91
C THR A 218 7.50 15.10 -14.33
N HIS A 219 6.67 16.14 -14.50
CA HIS A 219 6.32 16.69 -15.81
C HIS A 219 7.37 17.66 -16.36
N GLN A 220 8.38 18.03 -15.57
CA GLN A 220 9.47 18.85 -16.06
C GLN A 220 10.28 18.10 -17.13
N PRO A 221 10.68 18.77 -18.24
CA PRO A 221 11.48 18.11 -19.30
C PRO A 221 12.78 17.48 -18.79
N SER A 222 13.43 18.13 -17.81
CA SER A 222 14.67 17.64 -17.18
C SER A 222 14.47 16.35 -16.40
N PHE A 223 13.27 16.08 -15.90
CA PHE A 223 12.97 14.85 -15.15
C PHE A 223 13.11 13.61 -16.03
N ARG A 224 12.65 13.66 -17.29
CA ARG A 224 12.74 12.51 -18.21
C ARG A 224 14.19 12.06 -18.41
N THR A 225 15.10 13.01 -18.64
CA THR A 225 16.53 12.72 -18.82
C THR A 225 17.16 12.19 -17.53
N ARG A 226 16.79 12.75 -16.36
CA ARG A 226 17.26 12.26 -15.05
C ARG A 226 16.77 10.86 -14.75
N ARG A 227 15.48 10.58 -14.97
CA ARG A 227 14.89 9.25 -14.84
C ARG A 227 15.63 8.25 -15.73
N GLN A 228 15.91 8.58 -16.99
CA GLN A 228 16.65 7.67 -17.88
C GLN A 228 18.07 7.39 -17.37
N ARG A 229 18.82 8.42 -16.96
CA ARG A 229 20.17 8.29 -16.38
C ARG A 229 20.15 7.39 -15.15
N PHE A 230 19.20 7.63 -14.24
CA PHE A 230 19.04 6.85 -13.02
C PHE A 230 18.71 5.38 -13.32
N LEU A 231 17.77 5.11 -14.24
CA LEU A 231 17.43 3.73 -14.60
C LEU A 231 18.61 3.01 -15.25
N ASN A 232 19.40 3.68 -16.09
CA ASN A 232 20.59 3.07 -16.67
C ASN A 232 21.59 2.68 -15.59
N PHE A 233 21.84 3.56 -14.61
CA PHE A 233 22.68 3.25 -13.45
C PHE A 233 22.17 2.03 -12.66
N VAL A 234 20.86 2.00 -12.33
CA VAL A 234 20.27 0.88 -11.56
C VAL A 234 20.36 -0.44 -12.34
N VAL A 235 20.14 -0.39 -13.66
CA VAL A 235 20.29 -1.55 -14.55
C VAL A 235 21.74 -2.03 -14.60
N GLU A 236 22.70 -1.14 -14.80
CA GLU A 236 24.13 -1.47 -14.87
C GLU A 236 24.63 -2.07 -13.54
N ASP A 237 24.26 -1.48 -12.41
CA ASP A 237 24.65 -1.97 -11.09
C ASP A 237 24.05 -3.35 -10.81
N LEU A 238 22.75 -3.55 -11.06
CA LEU A 238 22.10 -4.84 -10.86
C LEU A 238 22.62 -5.91 -11.84
N THR A 239 22.93 -5.54 -13.08
CA THR A 239 23.56 -6.44 -14.07
C THR A 239 24.92 -6.91 -13.60
N THR A 240 25.72 -5.98 -13.07
CA THR A 240 27.05 -6.28 -12.53
C THR A 240 26.94 -7.27 -11.36
N LEU A 241 26.01 -7.06 -10.42
CA LEU A 241 25.77 -7.96 -9.30
C LEU A 241 25.29 -9.36 -9.73
N LEU A 242 24.39 -9.43 -10.73
CA LEU A 242 23.77 -10.68 -11.16
C LEU A 242 24.58 -11.45 -12.22
N SER A 243 25.66 -10.88 -12.74
CA SER A 243 26.55 -11.55 -13.70
C SER A 243 27.12 -12.87 -13.18
N ILE A 244 27.34 -12.98 -11.86
CA ILE A 244 27.80 -14.21 -11.19
C ILE A 244 26.73 -15.32 -11.28
N ILE A 245 25.46 -14.94 -11.24
CA ILE A 245 24.30 -15.84 -11.26
C ILE A 245 23.94 -16.26 -12.69
N ALA A 246 24.17 -15.39 -13.69
CA ALA A 246 23.87 -15.63 -15.09
C ALA A 246 25.13 -15.64 -15.98
N PRO A 247 26.09 -16.56 -15.74
CA PRO A 247 27.43 -16.49 -16.34
C PRO A 247 27.46 -16.81 -17.83
N LYS A 248 26.46 -17.54 -18.35
CA LYS A 248 26.38 -17.94 -19.76
C LYS A 248 25.67 -16.89 -20.63
N SER A 249 25.14 -15.82 -20.03
CA SER A 249 24.42 -14.77 -20.75
C SER A 249 25.38 -13.70 -21.28
N PRO A 250 25.31 -13.32 -22.57
CA PRO A 250 26.02 -12.15 -23.09
C PRO A 250 25.67 -10.89 -22.27
N PRO A 251 26.62 -10.00 -21.96
CA PRO A 251 26.37 -8.84 -21.10
C PRO A 251 25.21 -7.95 -21.56
N ALA A 252 25.10 -7.69 -22.87
CA ALA A 252 24.01 -6.89 -23.44
C ALA A 252 22.63 -7.56 -23.28
N GLU A 253 22.55 -8.88 -23.51
CA GLU A 253 21.31 -9.63 -23.33
C GLU A 253 20.89 -9.66 -21.85
N LEU A 254 21.85 -9.82 -20.95
CA LEU A 254 21.61 -9.79 -19.51
C LEU A 254 21.09 -8.42 -19.07
N GLN A 255 21.72 -7.35 -19.55
CA GLN A 255 21.33 -5.97 -19.26
C GLN A 255 19.90 -5.69 -19.74
N ASP A 256 19.57 -6.05 -20.98
CA ASP A 256 18.23 -5.88 -21.55
C ASP A 256 17.17 -6.71 -20.81
N SER A 257 17.52 -7.94 -20.44
CA SER A 257 16.65 -8.83 -19.67
C SER A 257 16.33 -8.23 -18.30
N ILE A 258 17.35 -7.78 -17.56
CA ILE A 258 17.19 -7.17 -16.23
C ILE A 258 16.38 -5.87 -16.32
N ARG A 259 16.66 -5.04 -17.33
CA ARG A 259 15.91 -3.80 -17.58
C ARG A 259 14.41 -4.07 -17.72
N ARG A 260 14.03 -4.94 -18.65
CA ARG A 260 12.62 -5.17 -19.04
C ARG A 260 11.84 -5.97 -18.02
N SER A 261 12.47 -6.94 -17.36
CA SER A 261 11.76 -7.86 -16.45
C SER A 261 11.76 -7.38 -15.00
N ILE A 262 12.75 -6.60 -14.58
CA ILE A 262 12.97 -6.24 -13.18
C ILE A 262 12.95 -4.72 -12.98
N VAL A 263 13.89 -3.99 -13.58
CA VAL A 263 14.15 -2.58 -13.19
C VAL A 263 13.06 -1.63 -13.67
N GLU A 264 12.66 -1.69 -14.93
CA GLU A 264 11.58 -0.82 -15.46
C GLU A 264 10.24 -1.09 -14.77
N PRO A 265 9.76 -2.35 -14.64
CA PRO A 265 8.54 -2.63 -13.89
C PRO A 265 8.60 -2.16 -12.43
N ALA A 266 9.74 -2.32 -11.75
CA ALA A 266 9.89 -1.85 -10.38
C ALA A 266 9.87 -0.32 -10.27
N ALA A 267 10.56 0.37 -11.19
CA ALA A 267 10.59 1.82 -11.22
C ALA A 267 9.25 2.44 -11.59
N ASP A 268 8.52 1.85 -12.54
CA ASP A 268 7.17 2.30 -12.93
C ASP A 268 6.18 2.10 -11.79
N LEU A 269 6.24 0.97 -11.10
CA LEU A 269 5.45 0.75 -9.90
C LEU A 269 5.82 1.77 -8.82
N ALA A 270 7.11 1.93 -8.50
CA ALA A 270 7.55 2.91 -7.51
C ALA A 270 7.12 4.35 -7.87
N HIS A 271 7.16 4.72 -9.15
CA HIS A 271 6.67 6.00 -9.64
C HIS A 271 5.18 6.19 -9.32
N GLN A 272 4.34 5.22 -9.71
CA GLN A 272 2.90 5.29 -9.45
C GLN A 272 2.56 5.31 -7.95
N LEU A 273 3.24 4.48 -7.15
CA LEU A 273 3.01 4.40 -5.70
C LEU A 273 3.41 5.70 -4.98
N HIS A 274 4.52 6.33 -5.36
CA HIS A 274 4.97 7.57 -4.71
C HIS A 274 4.19 8.81 -5.16
N LEU A 275 3.62 8.79 -6.37
CA LEU A 275 2.71 9.84 -6.84
C LEU A 275 1.28 9.66 -6.33
N ALA A 276 0.93 8.54 -5.71
CA ALA A 276 -0.42 8.31 -5.22
C ALA A 276 -0.75 9.17 -3.99
N PRO A 277 -2.00 9.63 -3.85
CA PRO A 277 -2.49 10.23 -2.60
C PRO A 277 -2.46 9.23 -1.44
N SER A 278 -2.79 7.95 -1.68
CA SER A 278 -2.64 6.91 -0.65
C SER A 278 -1.15 6.62 -0.37
N VAL A 279 -0.81 6.32 0.88
CA VAL A 279 0.56 6.00 1.27
C VAL A 279 0.79 4.52 1.08
N PHE A 280 1.47 4.16 0.00
CA PHE A 280 1.90 2.78 -0.24
C PHE A 280 3.31 2.57 0.32
N SER A 281 3.54 1.40 0.92
CA SER A 281 4.87 1.04 1.43
C SER A 281 5.13 -0.46 1.30
N LEU A 282 6.36 -0.81 0.94
CA LEU A 282 6.84 -2.18 1.01
C LEU A 282 7.43 -2.45 2.39
N LYS A 283 6.96 -3.50 3.07
CA LYS A 283 7.46 -3.88 4.39
C LYS A 283 7.87 -5.34 4.43
N TRP A 284 9.10 -5.57 4.84
CA TRP A 284 9.60 -6.91 5.11
C TRP A 284 8.94 -7.52 6.35
N PRO A 285 8.94 -8.85 6.48
CA PRO A 285 8.53 -9.52 7.70
C PRO A 285 9.24 -8.95 8.94
N ALA A 286 8.50 -8.94 10.05
CA ALA A 286 9.02 -8.45 11.33
C ALA A 286 10.07 -9.44 11.89
N ARG A 287 10.89 -8.99 12.83
CA ARG A 287 11.86 -9.88 13.51
C ARG A 287 11.20 -11.09 14.18
N THR A 288 9.93 -10.98 14.55
CA THR A 288 9.12 -12.04 15.15
C THR A 288 8.38 -12.90 14.13
N ALA A 289 8.73 -12.82 12.83
CA ALA A 289 7.99 -13.48 11.75
C ALA A 289 7.78 -14.98 11.98
N ALA A 290 8.78 -15.67 12.52
CA ALA A 290 8.72 -17.10 12.84
C ALA A 290 7.54 -17.49 13.76
N THR A 291 7.08 -16.57 14.61
CA THR A 291 5.97 -16.82 15.55
C THR A 291 4.58 -16.57 14.96
N ARG A 292 4.50 -15.86 13.83
CA ARG A 292 3.24 -15.33 13.26
C ARG A 292 3.08 -15.64 11.78
N LEU A 293 3.27 -16.90 11.40
CA LEU A 293 3.22 -17.31 9.99
C LEU A 293 1.86 -17.10 9.30
N GLU A 294 0.75 -16.93 10.03
CA GLU A 294 -0.59 -16.67 9.46
C GLU A 294 -0.69 -15.39 8.64
N VAL A 295 0.17 -14.41 8.94
CA VAL A 295 0.12 -13.08 8.30
C VAL A 295 0.98 -13.00 7.03
N TYR A 296 1.70 -14.08 6.69
CA TYR A 296 2.61 -14.15 5.54
C TYR A 296 2.12 -15.14 4.48
N GLN A 297 2.62 -14.99 3.26
CA GLN A 297 2.57 -16.05 2.25
C GLN A 297 3.76 -16.97 2.50
N CYS A 298 3.50 -18.22 2.87
CA CYS A 298 4.55 -19.19 3.18
C CYS A 298 4.80 -20.07 1.96
N LEU A 299 6.04 -20.13 1.48
CA LEU A 299 6.46 -21.08 0.46
C LEU A 299 7.17 -22.25 1.14
N ASN A 300 6.73 -23.47 0.86
CA ASN A 300 7.28 -24.66 1.49
C ASN A 300 8.44 -25.24 0.65
N LEU A 301 9.65 -25.13 1.17
CA LEU A 301 10.86 -25.66 0.55
C LEU A 301 10.75 -27.17 0.26
N ALA A 302 10.21 -27.95 1.21
CA ALA A 302 10.09 -29.41 1.07
C ALA A 302 9.15 -29.83 -0.08
N ASN A 303 8.25 -28.93 -0.50
CA ASN A 303 7.32 -29.13 -1.60
C ASN A 303 7.68 -28.25 -2.81
N GLY A 304 8.98 -27.99 -3.04
CA GLY A 304 9.45 -27.25 -4.22
C GLY A 304 8.94 -25.81 -4.28
N GLY A 305 8.66 -25.17 -3.15
CA GLY A 305 8.14 -23.80 -3.09
C GLY A 305 6.63 -23.67 -3.18
N ALA A 306 5.86 -24.77 -3.11
CA ALA A 306 4.40 -24.69 -3.09
C ALA A 306 3.89 -23.80 -1.95
N THR A 307 2.83 -23.02 -2.21
CA THR A 307 2.24 -22.14 -1.20
C THR A 307 1.56 -22.97 -0.11
N LEU A 308 1.97 -22.73 1.14
CA LEU A 308 1.36 -23.29 2.34
C LEU A 308 0.45 -22.24 2.97
N ASP A 309 -0.87 -22.46 2.94
CA ASP A 309 -1.82 -21.55 3.57
C ASP A 309 -1.93 -21.82 5.09
N LEU A 310 -1.45 -20.86 5.87
CA LEU A 310 -1.54 -20.87 7.33
C LEU A 310 -2.51 -19.79 7.84
N SER A 311 -3.29 -19.17 6.96
CA SER A 311 -4.26 -18.15 7.34
C SER A 311 -5.33 -18.73 8.28
N GLY A 312 -5.71 -17.95 9.30
CA GLY A 312 -6.69 -18.40 10.32
C GLY A 312 -6.20 -19.48 11.28
N THR A 313 -4.99 -20.03 11.09
CA THR A 313 -4.45 -21.04 12.00
C THR A 313 -3.90 -20.42 13.28
N LYS A 314 -4.14 -21.06 14.44
CA LYS A 314 -3.49 -20.70 15.70
C LYS A 314 -2.07 -21.28 15.77
N ALA A 315 -1.20 -20.67 16.58
CA ALA A 315 0.19 -21.12 16.78
C ALA A 315 0.30 -22.61 17.19
N ALA A 316 -0.62 -23.09 18.03
CA ALA A 316 -0.65 -24.48 18.50
C ALA A 316 -1.39 -25.46 17.55
N SER A 317 -1.84 -25.00 16.38
CA SER A 317 -2.61 -25.82 15.46
C SER A 317 -1.75 -26.95 14.87
N GLN A 318 -2.39 -28.09 14.55
CA GLN A 318 -1.71 -29.22 13.94
C GLN A 318 -1.08 -28.84 12.59
N ALA A 319 -1.72 -27.94 11.83
CA ALA A 319 -1.20 -27.41 10.56
C ALA A 319 0.13 -26.65 10.69
N ARG A 320 0.49 -26.19 11.91
CA ARG A 320 1.78 -25.53 12.18
C ARG A 320 2.81 -26.44 12.83
N ARG A 321 2.41 -27.61 13.31
CA ARG A 321 3.37 -28.52 13.96
C ARG A 321 4.41 -28.95 12.92
N GLY A 322 5.68 -28.75 13.25
CA GLY A 322 6.79 -29.07 12.35
C GLY A 322 7.05 -28.04 11.24
N VAL A 323 6.31 -26.93 11.19
CA VAL A 323 6.63 -25.83 10.26
C VAL A 323 7.73 -24.97 10.86
N ILE A 324 8.87 -24.90 10.17
CA ILE A 324 10.04 -24.12 10.56
C ILE A 324 10.18 -22.95 9.59
N TYR A 325 10.24 -21.74 10.13
CA TYR A 325 10.59 -20.54 9.37
C TYR A 325 12.08 -20.56 9.03
N LEU A 326 12.40 -20.30 7.76
CA LEU A 326 13.77 -20.22 7.28
C LEU A 326 14.19 -18.76 7.10
N PHE A 327 13.64 -18.06 6.12
CA PHE A 327 14.00 -16.67 5.84
C PHE A 327 12.98 -15.91 4.97
N ASP A 328 13.19 -14.59 4.83
CA ASP A 328 12.34 -13.69 4.04
C ASP A 328 12.69 -13.75 2.53
N ILE A 329 11.67 -13.84 1.66
CA ILE A 329 11.85 -13.85 0.20
C ILE A 329 11.45 -12.51 -0.42
N ALA A 330 10.30 -11.96 -0.05
CA ALA A 330 9.80 -10.70 -0.61
C ALA A 330 9.06 -9.87 0.44
N PRO A 331 9.13 -8.53 0.38
CA PRO A 331 8.33 -7.68 1.25
C PRO A 331 6.84 -7.79 0.89
N GLY A 332 5.96 -7.38 1.80
CA GLY A 332 4.54 -7.20 1.49
C GLY A 332 4.26 -5.78 1.05
N LEU A 333 3.17 -5.58 0.29
CA LEU A 333 2.68 -4.26 -0.09
C LEU A 333 1.55 -3.84 0.86
N PHE A 334 1.73 -2.68 1.48
CA PHE A 334 0.80 -2.10 2.44
C PHE A 334 0.31 -0.74 1.95
N VAL A 335 -0.93 -0.41 2.32
CA VAL A 335 -1.55 0.89 2.06
C VAL A 335 -2.05 1.48 3.36
N GLU A 336 -1.80 2.77 3.54
CA GLU A 336 -2.39 3.60 4.58
C GLU A 336 -3.21 4.68 3.86
N ARG A 337 -4.54 4.59 3.96
CA ARG A 337 -5.45 5.56 3.38
C ARG A 337 -5.55 6.79 4.26
N VAL A 338 -5.76 7.94 3.63
CA VAL A 338 -6.04 9.20 4.33
C VAL A 338 -7.47 9.57 3.98
N GLU A 339 -8.41 9.35 4.90
CA GLU A 339 -9.83 9.64 4.71
C GLU A 339 -10.33 10.51 5.87
N GLY A 340 -10.98 11.64 5.56
CA GLY A 340 -11.64 12.51 6.55
C GLY A 340 -10.73 13.07 7.66
N GLY A 341 -9.52 13.54 7.33
CA GLY A 341 -8.61 14.10 8.34
C GLY A 341 -7.85 13.09 9.20
N ARG A 342 -7.99 11.78 8.95
CA ARG A 342 -7.28 10.74 9.70
C ARG A 342 -6.63 9.72 8.78
N LYS A 343 -5.44 9.29 9.16
CA LYS A 343 -4.80 8.10 8.57
C LYS A 343 -5.51 6.86 9.09
N LEU A 344 -6.04 6.05 8.18
CA LEU A 344 -6.64 4.75 8.51
C LEU A 344 -5.55 3.74 8.86
N GLY A 345 -5.94 2.65 9.55
CA GLY A 345 -5.00 1.60 9.91
C GLY A 345 -4.28 1.00 8.68
N LEU A 346 -2.97 0.76 8.83
CA LEU A 346 -2.15 0.14 7.79
C LEU A 346 -2.73 -1.22 7.37
N LYS A 347 -3.09 -1.35 6.09
CA LYS A 347 -3.68 -2.56 5.51
C LYS A 347 -2.69 -3.26 4.59
N ALA A 348 -2.50 -4.56 4.76
CA ALA A 348 -1.75 -5.38 3.80
C ALA A 348 -2.63 -5.66 2.58
N ILE A 349 -2.21 -5.21 1.39
CA ILE A 349 -2.86 -5.56 0.12
C ILE A 349 -2.18 -6.71 -0.61
N VAL A 350 -0.89 -6.94 -0.30
CA VAL A 350 -0.14 -8.17 -0.61
C VAL A 350 0.66 -8.57 0.64
N LYS A 351 0.51 -9.83 1.08
CA LYS A 351 1.26 -10.33 2.25
C LYS A 351 2.75 -10.47 1.89
N PRO A 352 3.67 -10.23 2.82
CA PRO A 352 5.08 -10.58 2.64
C PRO A 352 5.26 -12.08 2.42
N THR A 353 6.28 -12.47 1.65
CA THR A 353 6.58 -13.86 1.32
C THR A 353 7.77 -14.37 2.12
N VAL A 354 7.61 -15.54 2.75
CA VAL A 354 8.63 -16.19 3.58
C VAL A 354 8.84 -17.63 3.14
N LEU A 355 10.07 -18.12 3.25
CA LEU A 355 10.39 -19.52 3.06
C LEU A 355 10.21 -20.28 4.38
N VAL A 356 9.52 -21.41 4.32
CA VAL A 356 9.33 -22.34 5.44
C VAL A 356 9.66 -23.75 4.98
N THR A 357 9.81 -24.66 5.93
CA THR A 357 9.83 -26.11 5.66
C THR A 357 8.93 -26.83 6.65
N ASN A 358 8.30 -27.92 6.22
CA ASN A 358 7.48 -28.79 7.08
C ASN A 358 7.94 -30.25 7.07
N SER A 359 9.21 -30.51 6.71
CA SER A 359 9.76 -31.86 6.48
C SER A 359 9.78 -32.77 7.72
N GLY A 360 9.33 -32.32 8.89
CA GLY A 360 9.22 -33.15 10.11
C GLY A 360 10.56 -33.64 10.66
N GLY A 361 11.69 -33.16 10.14
CA GLY A 361 13.07 -33.48 10.52
C GLY A 361 14.03 -32.33 10.26
N ASP A 362 15.33 -32.53 10.49
CA ASP A 362 16.36 -31.50 10.32
C ASP A 362 16.40 -30.96 8.88
N VAL A 363 16.60 -29.65 8.76
CA VAL A 363 16.70 -28.97 7.47
C VAL A 363 17.97 -29.44 6.76
N LEU A 364 17.82 -30.06 5.59
CA LEU A 364 18.95 -30.55 4.80
C LEU A 364 19.95 -29.42 4.55
N GLN A 365 21.20 -29.68 4.94
CA GLN A 365 22.31 -28.75 4.74
C GLN A 365 23.19 -29.24 3.58
N GLY A 366 23.62 -28.31 2.73
CA GLY A 366 24.49 -28.56 1.59
C GLY A 366 25.14 -27.28 1.07
N PRO A 367 26.08 -27.40 0.11
CA PRO A 367 26.65 -26.23 -0.53
C PRO A 367 25.57 -25.48 -1.34
N THR A 368 25.60 -24.16 -1.27
CA THR A 368 24.74 -23.25 -2.04
C THR A 368 25.59 -22.14 -2.63
N ILE A 369 25.09 -21.42 -3.64
CA ILE A 369 25.78 -20.29 -4.25
C ILE A 369 26.07 -19.23 -3.18
N MET A 370 25.09 -18.92 -2.33
CA MET A 370 25.23 -17.87 -1.33
C MET A 370 26.20 -18.26 -0.20
N SER A 371 26.17 -19.50 0.27
CA SER A 371 27.17 -19.99 1.24
C SER A 371 28.58 -19.98 0.64
N PHE A 372 28.68 -20.36 -0.64
CA PHE A 372 29.94 -20.36 -1.36
C PHE A 372 30.52 -18.94 -1.49
N LEU A 373 29.71 -17.97 -1.93
CA LEU A 373 30.13 -16.57 -2.01
C LEU A 373 30.48 -15.99 -0.64
N TRP A 374 29.73 -16.34 0.41
CA TRP A 374 30.01 -15.91 1.78
C TRP A 374 31.33 -16.46 2.33
N ASN A 375 31.63 -17.74 2.10
CA ASN A 375 32.84 -18.38 2.62
C ASN A 375 34.11 -17.95 1.88
N ASN A 376 34.00 -17.49 0.64
CA ASN A 376 35.13 -16.97 -0.15
C ASN A 376 35.29 -15.45 -0.02
N THR A 377 34.58 -14.83 0.92
CA THR A 377 34.83 -13.45 1.30
C THR A 377 36.21 -13.35 1.96
N PRO A 378 37.10 -12.46 1.51
CA PRO A 378 38.37 -12.23 2.19
C PRO A 378 38.07 -11.64 3.57
N THR A 379 38.03 -12.48 4.60
CA THR A 379 38.02 -12.02 5.98
C THR A 379 39.36 -11.34 6.24
N SER A 380 39.33 -10.10 6.73
CA SER A 380 40.50 -9.35 7.23
C SER A 380 41.16 -9.99 8.48
N GLN A 381 40.88 -11.27 8.75
CA GLN A 381 41.58 -12.05 9.75
C GLN A 381 42.28 -13.20 9.02
N GLY A 382 43.60 -13.10 9.01
CA GLY A 382 44.47 -14.07 8.38
C GLY A 382 44.24 -15.48 8.92
N THR A 383 44.18 -16.43 8.01
CA THR A 383 44.45 -17.83 8.33
C THR A 383 45.53 -18.32 7.40
N SER A 384 46.71 -18.47 7.99
CA SER A 384 47.69 -19.49 7.71
C SER A 384 47.00 -20.73 7.15
N ARG A 385 47.08 -20.91 5.83
CA ARG A 385 46.73 -22.18 5.19
C ARG A 385 47.79 -23.19 5.60
N SER A 386 47.52 -23.99 6.63
CA SER A 386 48.22 -25.26 6.81
C SER A 386 47.71 -26.22 5.74
N SER A 387 48.51 -26.36 4.69
CA SER A 387 48.40 -27.37 3.65
C SER A 387 48.55 -28.77 4.26
N SER A 388 47.44 -29.48 4.41
CA SER A 388 47.46 -30.93 4.62
C SER A 388 47.82 -31.61 3.31
N ARG A 389 49.11 -31.84 3.09
CA ARG A 389 49.63 -32.71 2.02
C ARG A 389 49.93 -34.08 2.61
N ALA A 390 49.20 -35.09 2.14
CA ALA A 390 49.49 -36.48 2.40
C ALA A 390 50.77 -36.92 1.65
N SER A 391 51.68 -37.63 2.33
CA SER A 391 52.33 -38.84 1.79
C SER A 391 53.25 -39.54 2.80
N SER A 392 53.09 -40.87 2.84
CA SER A 392 54.15 -41.88 2.92
C SER A 392 54.92 -42.10 4.24
N SER A 393 54.52 -43.18 4.91
CA SER A 393 55.35 -44.25 5.50
C SER A 393 56.89 -44.12 5.42
N ARG A 394 57.56 -44.13 6.59
CA ARG A 394 58.68 -45.05 6.93
C ARG A 394 59.20 -44.77 8.35
N ARG A 395 59.14 -45.79 9.21
CA ARG A 395 60.09 -46.08 10.32
C ARG A 395 60.79 -47.40 9.93
N PRO A 396 61.99 -47.76 10.45
CA PRO A 396 62.35 -47.61 11.86
C PRO A 396 63.85 -47.38 12.21
N ALA A 397 64.05 -47.19 13.53
CA ALA A 397 65.19 -47.57 14.38
C ALA A 397 66.58 -46.92 14.22
N GLY A 398 67.06 -46.36 15.34
CA GLY A 398 68.46 -45.97 15.58
C GLY A 398 68.61 -45.21 16.91
N SER A 399 69.07 -45.92 17.94
CA SER A 399 69.42 -45.43 19.29
C SER A 399 70.80 -44.74 19.33
N VAL A 400 71.06 -43.91 20.37
CA VAL A 400 72.33 -43.60 21.11
C VAL A 400 72.27 -42.11 21.57
N ILE A 401 71.93 -41.79 22.83
CA ILE A 401 72.74 -41.62 24.07
C ILE A 401 73.54 -40.28 24.17
N SER A 402 73.27 -39.55 25.28
CA SER A 402 74.10 -38.56 26.02
C SER A 402 74.36 -37.19 25.34
N ALA A 403 74.45 -36.03 26.02
CA ALA A 403 74.75 -35.71 27.41
C ALA A 403 74.13 -34.36 27.84
N SER A 404 74.08 -34.22 29.17
CA SER A 404 73.78 -33.05 30.00
C SER A 404 74.48 -31.73 29.63
N SER A 405 73.78 -30.61 29.86
CA SER A 405 74.30 -29.52 30.70
C SER A 405 73.21 -28.52 31.12
N ARG A 406 73.20 -28.23 32.42
CA ARG A 406 72.46 -27.17 33.11
C ARG A 406 73.04 -25.81 32.70
N GLN A 407 72.21 -24.77 32.61
CA GLN A 407 72.18 -23.70 33.63
C GLN A 407 71.09 -22.66 33.34
N ARG A 408 70.44 -22.24 34.42
CA ARG A 408 69.52 -21.12 34.53
C ARG A 408 70.31 -19.81 34.51
N TYR A 409 69.77 -18.78 33.87
CA TYR A 409 69.26 -17.57 34.55
C TYR A 409 68.21 -16.92 33.66
#